data_AF-A0A947IXS7-F1
#
_entry.id   AF-A0A947IXS7-F1
#
_cell.length_a   1.000
_cell.length_b   1.000
_cell.length_c   1.000
_cell.angle_alpha   90.00
_cell.angle_beta   90.00
_cell.angle_gamma   90.00
#
_symmetry.space_group_name_H-M   'P 1'
#
loop_
_entity.id
_entity.type
_entity.pdbx_description
1 polymer ?
#
loop_
_entity_poly.entity_id
_entity_poly.type
_entity_poly.pdbx_seq_one_letter_code
_entity_poly.pdbx_strand_id
1 'polypeptide(L)'
;MKKILMLLLALFFIASACTAATFINGNNIIIPASKIIKGNLYVLGDKIQIYGEIQGDVYALGESIKIKGKVKGDINAAGKNLEITPLYANDLRLAGDNISTRGKIYNDIIALGRNISIKNQVISDVFVRGEVLYIASYTKIGGSLNYSADKVTISRKARIAKIIATPIKKTTCPTSTKNCFSSIAPSCNGILIINFIILMIFAGLFIKFAPNQIKLISKSILTSPLKSMGWGLATLILTPVIIVILIPTLIGIPFSIILIFFYVLMIYLSKILLGFSIGEWLIAKLNKKGSKKSKKTKGKQYHPFFVFLLGIVVYHILIVLPILGGILHFLGLILGLGALITTRFVTYAQARKKGIL
;
A
#
# COMPACT_ATOMS: atom_id res chain seq x y z
N MET A 1 -30.34 24.87 1.52
CA MET A 1 -29.38 24.89 0.38
C MET A 1 -28.28 25.94 0.54
N LYS A 2 -28.60 27.23 0.83
CA LYS A 2 -27.59 28.30 1.03
C LYS A 2 -26.52 28.01 2.10
N LYS A 3 -26.90 27.40 3.24
CA LYS A 3 -25.95 27.03 4.32
C LYS A 3 -24.95 25.92 3.93
N ILE A 4 -25.37 24.99 3.08
CA ILE A 4 -24.50 23.90 2.57
C ILE A 4 -23.56 24.44 1.49
N LEU A 5 -24.05 25.35 0.64
CA LEU A 5 -23.23 26.04 -0.36
C LEU A 5 -22.16 26.93 0.30
N MET A 6 -22.49 27.64 1.39
CA MET A 6 -21.53 28.45 2.16
C MET A 6 -20.48 27.58 2.88
N LEU A 7 -20.88 26.42 3.41
CA LEU A 7 -19.93 25.47 4.02
C LEU A 7 -18.98 24.89 2.97
N LEU A 8 -19.49 24.55 1.78
CA LEU A 8 -18.69 24.08 0.65
C LEU A 8 -17.75 25.16 0.10
N LEU A 9 -18.18 26.43 0.04
CA LEU A 9 -17.33 27.55 -0.37
C LEU A 9 -16.23 27.84 0.66
N ALA A 10 -16.54 27.74 1.96
CA ALA A 10 -15.56 27.90 3.04
C ALA A 10 -14.52 26.76 3.04
N LEU A 11 -14.96 25.52 2.78
CA LEU A 11 -14.07 24.36 2.59
C LEU A 11 -13.17 24.51 1.33
N PHE A 12 -13.68 25.16 0.27
CA PHE A 12 -12.90 25.45 -0.94
C PHE A 12 -11.79 26.48 -0.70
N PHE A 13 -12.02 27.47 0.17
CA PHE A 13 -11.00 28.45 0.55
C PHE A 13 -9.93 27.86 1.50
N ILE A 14 -10.27 26.91 2.37
CA ILE A 14 -9.31 26.23 3.26
C ILE A 14 -8.34 25.33 2.46
N ALA A 15 -8.75 24.78 1.32
CA ALA A 15 -7.91 23.94 0.48
C ALA A 15 -6.76 24.68 -0.22
N SER A 16 -6.76 26.02 -0.23
CA SER A 16 -5.71 26.84 -0.83
C SER A 16 -4.56 27.20 0.12
N ALA A 17 -4.64 26.80 1.39
CA ALA A 17 -3.57 26.98 2.35
C ALA A 17 -2.70 25.70 2.45
N CYS A 18 -1.48 25.80 1.90
CA CYS A 18 -0.34 24.93 2.20
C CYS A 18 -0.39 23.51 1.60
N THR A 19 0.02 23.37 0.34
CA THR A 19 0.56 22.10 -0.16
C THR A 19 1.96 21.93 0.43
N ALA A 20 2.06 21.40 1.66
CA ALA A 20 3.34 21.18 2.35
C ALA A 20 4.17 20.00 1.81
N ALA A 21 3.74 19.39 0.71
CA ALA A 21 4.39 18.25 0.09
C ALA A 21 4.50 18.46 -1.42
N THR A 22 5.70 18.28 -1.96
CA THR A 22 6.00 18.31 -3.39
C THR A 22 6.28 16.89 -3.88
N PHE A 23 5.58 16.46 -4.92
CA PHE A 23 5.77 15.15 -5.56
C PHE A 23 6.37 15.34 -6.95
N ILE A 24 7.47 14.67 -7.26
CA ILE A 24 8.12 14.71 -8.58
C ILE A 24 8.36 13.28 -9.05
N ASN A 25 7.94 12.97 -10.28
CA ASN A 25 8.16 11.67 -10.92
C ASN A 25 8.71 11.87 -12.34
N GLY A 26 9.63 11.01 -12.76
CA GLY A 26 10.24 11.00 -14.09
C GLY A 26 11.59 10.31 -14.13
N ASN A 27 12.10 9.98 -15.31
CA ASN A 27 13.32 9.16 -15.44
C ASN A 27 14.59 9.90 -14.98
N ASN A 28 14.76 11.17 -15.38
CA ASN A 28 15.90 12.02 -14.99
C ASN A 28 15.38 13.28 -14.31
N ILE A 29 15.62 13.41 -13.00
CA ILE A 29 15.11 14.52 -12.19
C ILE A 29 16.28 15.36 -11.70
N ILE A 30 16.22 16.67 -11.96
CA ILE A 30 17.20 17.64 -11.48
C ILE A 30 16.47 18.75 -10.75
N ILE A 31 16.80 18.93 -9.47
CA ILE A 31 16.37 20.07 -8.66
C ILE A 31 17.57 21.03 -8.59
N PRO A 32 17.57 22.14 -9.34
CA PRO A 32 18.72 23.03 -9.43
C PRO A 32 18.96 23.78 -8.11
N ALA A 33 20.18 24.28 -7.91
CA ALA A 33 20.59 24.97 -6.69
C ALA A 33 19.76 26.23 -6.37
N SER A 34 19.18 26.87 -7.38
CA SER A 34 18.31 28.04 -7.23
C SER A 34 16.91 27.71 -6.70
N LYS A 35 16.52 26.43 -6.70
CA LYS A 35 15.16 26.01 -6.32
C LYS A 35 15.08 25.76 -4.82
N ILE A 36 14.09 26.39 -4.18
CA ILE A 36 13.73 26.15 -2.79
C ILE A 36 12.38 25.43 -2.76
N ILE A 37 12.34 24.26 -2.14
CA ILE A 37 11.10 23.50 -1.92
C ILE A 37 10.64 23.72 -0.48
N LYS A 38 9.48 24.36 -0.34
CA LYS A 38 8.81 24.54 0.94
C LYS A 38 8.11 23.22 1.31
N GLY A 39 8.45 22.65 2.46
CA GLY A 39 7.90 21.39 2.93
C GLY A 39 8.65 20.14 2.42
N ASN A 40 7.97 19.00 2.47
CA ASN A 40 8.54 17.68 2.19
C ASN A 40 8.62 17.42 0.68
N LEU A 41 9.68 16.75 0.23
CA LEU A 41 9.90 16.34 -1.14
C LEU A 41 9.79 14.82 -1.27
N TYR A 42 8.91 14.36 -2.14
CA TYR A 42 8.78 12.97 -2.54
C TYR A 42 9.19 12.85 -4.01
N VAL A 43 10.22 12.06 -4.29
CA VAL A 43 10.82 11.98 -5.63
C VAL A 43 11.07 10.54 -6.05
N LEU A 44 10.56 10.17 -7.23
CA LEU A 44 10.67 8.84 -7.82
C LEU A 44 11.27 8.97 -9.23
N GLY A 45 12.35 8.27 -9.52
CA GLY A 45 12.98 8.33 -10.85
C GLY A 45 14.27 7.53 -10.97
N ASP A 46 14.72 7.24 -12.18
CA ASP A 46 15.94 6.43 -12.40
C ASP A 46 17.18 7.16 -11.89
N LYS A 47 17.32 8.45 -12.23
CA LYS A 47 18.41 9.32 -11.78
C LYS A 47 17.86 10.58 -11.15
N ILE A 48 18.22 10.81 -9.89
CA ILE A 48 17.76 11.94 -9.09
C ILE A 48 18.97 12.78 -8.68
N GLN A 49 18.95 14.07 -8.98
CA GLN A 49 19.99 15.03 -8.60
C GLN A 49 19.36 16.24 -7.89
N ILE A 50 19.65 16.40 -6.59
CA ILE A 50 19.08 17.47 -5.75
C ILE A 50 20.21 18.40 -5.32
N TYR A 51 20.24 19.59 -5.91
CA TYR A 51 21.18 20.66 -5.57
C TYR A 51 20.52 21.81 -4.80
N GLY A 52 19.20 21.97 -4.90
CA GLY A 52 18.41 23.01 -4.24
C GLY A 52 18.20 22.83 -2.74
N GLU A 53 17.58 23.81 -2.09
CA GLU A 53 17.22 23.75 -0.67
C GLU A 53 15.84 23.10 -0.47
N ILE A 54 15.77 22.13 0.46
CA ILE A 54 14.53 21.50 0.90
C ILE A 54 14.28 21.88 2.36
N GLN A 55 13.14 22.52 2.62
CA GLN A 55 12.81 23.00 3.96
C GLN A 55 12.17 21.95 4.87
N GLY A 56 11.72 20.81 4.31
CA GLY A 56 11.26 19.63 5.05
C GLY A 56 12.12 18.41 4.78
N ASP A 57 11.48 17.24 4.79
CA ASP A 57 12.12 15.94 4.57
C ASP A 57 12.24 15.61 3.08
N VAL A 58 13.18 14.73 2.75
CA VAL A 58 13.33 14.14 1.42
C VAL A 58 13.05 12.64 1.48
N TYR A 59 12.19 12.18 0.58
CA TYR A 59 11.90 10.77 0.32
C TYR A 59 12.24 10.49 -1.14
N ALA A 60 13.35 9.80 -1.40
CA ALA A 60 13.87 9.57 -2.75
C ALA A 60 14.01 8.07 -3.06
N LEU A 61 13.39 7.60 -4.15
CA LEU A 61 13.58 6.25 -4.66
C LEU A 61 14.04 6.29 -6.12
N GLY A 62 15.14 5.62 -6.42
CA GLY A 62 15.73 5.63 -7.76
C GLY A 62 16.92 4.71 -7.94
N GLU A 63 17.42 4.53 -9.17
CA GLU A 63 18.64 3.74 -9.39
C GLU A 63 19.89 4.51 -8.89
N SER A 64 19.99 5.79 -9.24
CA SER A 64 21.12 6.65 -8.90
C SER A 64 20.64 7.95 -8.26
N ILE A 65 20.95 8.16 -6.99
CA ILE A 65 20.52 9.34 -6.23
C ILE A 65 21.73 10.16 -5.80
N LYS A 66 21.71 11.46 -6.09
CA LYS A 66 22.73 12.43 -5.71
C LYS A 66 22.08 13.61 -5.00
N ILE A 67 22.41 13.84 -3.73
CA ILE A 67 21.85 14.95 -2.94
C ILE A 67 23.01 15.80 -2.43
N LYS A 68 23.11 17.04 -2.93
CA LYS A 68 24.16 18.00 -2.54
C LYS A 68 23.60 19.28 -1.89
N GLY A 69 22.29 19.48 -1.98
CA GLY A 69 21.60 20.64 -1.43
C GLY A 69 21.54 20.68 0.09
N LYS A 70 20.89 21.71 0.62
CA LYS A 70 20.55 21.83 2.05
C LYS A 70 19.22 21.10 2.28
N VAL A 71 19.15 20.27 3.32
CA VAL A 71 17.90 19.61 3.74
C VAL A 71 17.70 19.93 5.21
N LYS A 72 16.62 20.65 5.55
CA LYS A 72 16.35 21.02 6.95
C LYS A 72 15.77 19.87 7.78
N GLY A 73 15.10 18.92 7.12
CA GLY A 73 14.57 17.71 7.74
C GLY A 73 15.46 16.49 7.52
N ASP A 74 14.81 15.35 7.35
CA ASP A 74 15.45 14.04 7.17
C ASP A 74 15.70 13.71 5.70
N ILE A 75 16.69 12.87 5.43
CA ILE A 75 16.90 12.29 4.09
C ILE A 75 16.66 10.78 4.17
N ASN A 76 15.59 10.35 3.54
CA ASN A 76 15.23 8.95 3.33
C ASN A 76 15.47 8.62 1.86
N ALA A 77 16.46 7.78 1.56
CA ALA A 77 16.83 7.46 0.18
C ALA A 77 17.08 5.96 -0.01
N ALA A 78 16.48 5.38 -1.05
CA ALA A 78 16.77 4.01 -1.44
C ALA A 78 17.06 3.88 -2.94
N GLY A 79 18.13 3.17 -3.27
CA GLY A 79 18.59 3.03 -4.65
C GLY A 79 19.86 2.21 -4.81
N LYS A 80 20.28 1.93 -6.04
CA LYS A 80 21.52 1.16 -6.29
C LYS A 80 22.76 1.97 -5.90
N ASN A 81 22.82 3.24 -6.30
CA ASN A 81 23.96 4.11 -6.02
C ASN A 81 23.50 5.41 -5.34
N LEU A 82 23.97 5.63 -4.12
CA LEU A 82 23.62 6.80 -3.31
C LEU A 82 24.87 7.66 -3.04
N GLU A 83 24.89 8.89 -3.55
CA GLU A 83 25.89 9.93 -3.23
C GLU A 83 25.19 11.06 -2.45
N ILE A 84 25.17 10.94 -1.12
CA ILE A 84 24.43 11.83 -0.22
C ILE A 84 25.41 12.77 0.46
N THR A 85 25.60 13.95 -0.12
CA THR A 85 26.53 14.97 0.37
C THR A 85 25.83 16.28 0.76
N PRO A 86 24.83 16.27 1.67
CA PRO A 86 24.15 17.50 2.08
C PRO A 86 25.11 18.43 2.84
N LEU A 87 24.83 19.73 2.80
CA LEU A 87 25.52 20.67 3.70
C LEU A 87 25.21 20.33 5.17
N TYR A 88 23.93 20.12 5.47
CA TYR A 88 23.44 19.56 6.72
C TYR A 88 22.10 18.84 6.50
N ALA A 89 21.77 17.92 7.40
CA ALA A 89 20.46 17.25 7.53
C ALA A 89 20.25 16.78 8.99
N ASN A 90 19.02 16.44 9.37
CA ASN A 90 18.71 15.90 10.69
C ASN A 90 19.11 14.43 10.78
N ASP A 91 18.31 13.52 10.20
CA ASP A 91 18.63 12.10 10.05
C ASP A 91 18.99 11.71 8.62
N LEU A 92 19.81 10.66 8.47
CA LEU A 92 19.96 9.94 7.20
C LEU A 92 19.47 8.49 7.34
N ARG A 93 18.52 8.08 6.49
CA ARG A 93 18.07 6.69 6.37
C ARG A 93 18.29 6.22 4.94
N LEU A 94 19.31 5.39 4.74
CA LEU A 94 19.85 5.06 3.42
C LEU A 94 19.81 3.54 3.19
N ALA A 95 19.33 3.13 2.01
CA ALA A 95 19.33 1.73 1.60
C ALA A 95 19.84 1.57 0.16
N GLY A 96 20.93 0.83 -0.08
CA GLY A 96 21.47 0.69 -1.43
C GLY A 96 22.71 -0.16 -1.60
N ASP A 97 23.08 -0.49 -2.84
CA ASP A 97 24.28 -1.28 -3.09
C ASP A 97 25.55 -0.50 -2.73
N ASN A 98 25.66 0.74 -3.21
CA ASN A 98 26.81 1.60 -2.95
C ASN A 98 26.33 2.89 -2.31
N ILE A 99 26.72 3.12 -1.06
CA ILE A 99 26.35 4.29 -0.28
C ILE A 99 27.62 5.09 0.04
N SER A 100 27.67 6.34 -0.39
CA SER A 100 28.69 7.30 0.04
C SER A 100 28.00 8.53 0.59
N THR A 101 28.23 8.82 1.88
CA THR A 101 27.70 10.02 2.52
C THR A 101 28.79 10.92 3.08
N ARG A 102 28.54 12.24 3.04
CA ARG A 102 29.41 13.31 3.56
C ARG A 102 28.53 14.46 4.03
N GLY A 103 28.97 15.19 5.06
CA GLY A 103 28.26 16.38 5.54
C GLY A 103 28.01 16.33 7.04
N LYS A 104 27.31 17.33 7.56
CA LYS A 104 26.97 17.44 8.98
C LYS A 104 25.56 16.88 9.24
N ILE A 105 25.46 15.85 10.07
CA ILE A 105 24.21 15.18 10.43
C ILE A 105 23.94 15.44 11.92
N TYR A 106 22.80 16.04 12.25
CA TYR A 106 22.49 16.46 13.61
C TYR A 106 22.07 15.30 14.51
N ASN A 107 21.43 14.29 13.95
CA ASN A 107 20.94 13.13 14.69
C ASN A 107 21.65 11.89 14.16
N ASP A 108 20.91 10.89 13.67
CA ASP A 108 21.44 9.57 13.42
C ASP A 108 21.68 9.30 11.92
N ILE A 109 22.58 8.36 11.65
CA ILE A 109 22.69 7.72 10.33
C ILE A 109 22.29 6.26 10.46
N ILE A 110 21.34 5.82 9.66
CA ILE A 110 20.99 4.41 9.45
C ILE A 110 21.31 4.08 7.99
N ALA A 111 22.25 3.16 7.75
CA ALA A 111 22.65 2.76 6.41
C ALA A 111 22.65 1.23 6.24
N LEU A 112 21.94 0.76 5.23
CA LEU A 112 21.85 -0.65 4.85
C LEU A 112 22.34 -0.82 3.41
N GLY A 113 23.40 -1.60 3.19
CA GLY A 113 23.97 -1.67 1.85
C GLY A 113 25.19 -2.53 1.68
N ARG A 114 25.61 -2.79 0.43
CA ARG A 114 26.77 -3.66 0.17
C ARG A 114 28.07 -2.96 0.55
N ASN A 115 28.31 -1.80 -0.04
CA ASN A 115 29.49 -0.97 0.17
C ASN A 115 29.07 0.37 0.76
N ILE A 116 29.51 0.66 1.98
CA ILE A 116 29.09 1.86 2.73
C ILE A 116 30.32 2.67 3.11
N SER A 117 30.32 3.94 2.71
CA SER A 117 31.38 4.90 3.00
C SER A 117 30.81 6.09 3.78
N ILE A 118 31.19 6.21 5.06
CA ILE A 118 30.77 7.29 5.95
C ILE A 118 31.89 8.31 6.10
N LYS A 119 31.60 9.54 5.71
CA LYS A 119 32.54 10.67 5.73
C LYS A 119 31.90 11.91 6.37
N ASN A 120 31.15 11.69 7.44
CA ASN A 120 30.24 12.67 8.04
C ASN A 120 30.76 13.18 9.39
N GLN A 121 30.21 14.31 9.81
CA GLN A 121 30.21 14.73 11.22
C GLN A 121 28.80 14.46 11.75
N VAL A 122 28.67 13.48 12.62
CA VAL A 122 27.41 13.00 13.21
C VAL A 122 27.44 13.34 14.69
N ILE A 123 26.42 14.02 15.20
CA ILE A 123 26.36 14.38 16.61
C ILE A 123 25.90 13.18 17.46
N SER A 124 24.97 12.38 16.95
CA SER A 124 24.39 11.22 17.63
C SER A 124 25.01 9.90 17.13
N ASP A 125 24.18 8.88 16.89
CA ASP A 125 24.58 7.50 16.63
C ASP A 125 24.65 7.18 15.12
N VAL A 126 25.40 6.13 14.79
CA VAL A 126 25.51 5.60 13.43
C VAL A 126 25.26 4.10 13.45
N PHE A 127 24.23 3.66 12.74
CA PHE A 127 23.84 2.26 12.57
C PHE A 127 24.10 1.81 11.15
N VAL A 128 24.95 0.80 10.98
CA VAL A 128 25.37 0.33 9.66
C VAL A 128 25.23 -1.18 9.56
N ARG A 129 24.65 -1.66 8.46
CA ARG A 129 24.69 -3.07 8.10
C ARG A 129 25.08 -3.24 6.64
N GLY A 130 26.12 -4.02 6.38
CA GLY A 130 26.59 -4.22 5.02
C GLY A 130 27.67 -5.28 4.87
N GLU A 131 28.25 -5.39 3.68
CA GLU A 131 29.40 -6.28 3.44
C GLU A 131 30.71 -5.53 3.72
N VAL A 132 30.83 -4.30 3.21
CA VAL A 132 32.03 -3.46 3.35
C VAL A 132 31.66 -2.12 3.98
N LEU A 133 32.30 -1.79 5.10
CA LEU A 133 32.19 -0.49 5.77
C LEU A 133 33.54 0.25 5.76
N TYR A 134 33.55 1.47 5.22
CA TYR A 134 34.67 2.40 5.29
C TYR A 134 34.31 3.67 6.06
N ILE A 135 35.05 3.95 7.12
CA ILE A 135 34.97 5.20 7.90
C ILE A 135 36.19 6.08 7.58
N ALA A 136 35.95 7.27 7.02
CA ALA A 136 37.01 8.19 6.61
C ALA A 136 37.76 8.85 7.79
N SER A 137 38.96 9.36 7.52
CA SER A 137 39.87 9.98 8.50
C SER A 137 39.32 11.20 9.23
N TYR A 138 38.41 11.95 8.61
CA TYR A 138 37.82 13.16 9.19
C TYR A 138 36.41 12.94 9.76
N THR A 139 35.95 11.68 9.81
CA THR A 139 34.65 11.33 10.36
C THR A 139 34.64 11.58 11.87
N LYS A 140 33.59 12.26 12.36
CA LYS A 140 33.32 12.48 13.78
C LYS A 140 31.95 11.90 14.11
N ILE A 141 31.85 11.04 15.11
CA ILE A 141 30.59 10.47 15.60
C ILE A 141 30.55 10.75 17.11
N GLY A 142 29.64 11.62 17.53
CA GLY A 142 29.48 12.02 18.92
C GLY A 142 28.86 10.92 19.79
N GLY A 143 28.05 10.04 19.21
CA GLY A 143 27.53 8.84 19.85
C GLY A 143 28.29 7.57 19.47
N SER A 144 27.53 6.50 19.33
CA SER A 144 27.98 5.15 19.06
C SER A 144 27.93 4.78 17.57
N LEU A 145 28.99 4.15 17.09
CA LEU A 145 29.02 3.44 15.81
C LEU A 145 28.62 1.98 16.06
N ASN A 146 27.36 1.66 15.78
CA ASN A 146 26.81 0.31 15.77
C ASN A 146 26.92 -0.26 14.35
N TYR A 147 27.73 -1.30 14.15
CA TYR A 147 27.86 -1.89 12.82
C TYR A 147 27.80 -3.41 12.81
N SER A 148 27.35 -3.94 11.67
CA SER A 148 27.46 -5.35 11.30
C SER A 148 27.95 -5.43 9.85
N ALA A 149 29.23 -5.75 9.65
CA ALA A 149 29.83 -5.85 8.32
C ALA A 149 30.97 -6.87 8.25
N ASP A 150 31.17 -7.47 7.08
CA ASP A 150 32.18 -8.50 6.85
C ASP A 150 33.60 -7.90 6.81
N LYS A 151 33.76 -6.78 6.10
CA LYS A 151 35.03 -6.06 5.98
C LYS A 151 34.86 -4.62 6.47
N VAL A 152 35.64 -4.25 7.48
CA VAL A 152 35.56 -2.92 8.07
C VAL A 152 36.93 -2.24 8.05
N THR A 153 36.95 -0.99 7.61
CA THR A 153 38.14 -0.14 7.61
C THR A 153 37.80 1.19 8.26
N ILE A 154 38.31 1.40 9.46
CA ILE A 154 38.16 2.66 10.20
C ILE A 154 39.51 3.37 10.21
N SER A 155 39.54 4.60 9.69
CA SER A 155 40.76 5.39 9.73
C SER A 155 41.13 5.77 11.16
N ARG A 156 42.42 5.70 11.50
CA ARG A 156 42.95 6.04 12.84
C ARG A 156 42.66 7.48 13.29
N LYS A 157 42.39 8.39 12.35
CA LYS A 157 42.07 9.80 12.64
C LYS A 157 40.57 10.05 12.91
N ALA A 158 39.71 9.06 12.67
CA ALA A 158 38.29 9.18 12.95
C ALA A 158 38.03 9.28 14.46
N ARG A 159 37.14 10.19 14.86
CA ARG A 159 36.78 10.41 16.27
C ARG A 159 35.39 9.82 16.51
N ILE A 160 35.31 8.71 17.23
CA ILE A 160 34.06 7.98 17.46
C ILE A 160 33.94 7.76 18.98
N ALA A 161 32.85 8.20 19.60
CA ALA A 161 32.75 8.13 21.06
C ALA A 161 32.61 6.69 21.57
N LYS A 162 31.85 5.84 20.88
CA LYS A 162 31.72 4.43 21.21
C LYS A 162 31.63 3.57 19.96
N ILE A 163 32.22 2.38 19.97
CA ILE A 163 32.12 1.42 18.85
C ILE A 163 31.48 0.14 19.36
N ILE A 164 30.41 -0.31 18.70
CA ILE A 164 29.69 -1.54 18.99
C ILE A 164 29.66 -2.38 17.70
N ALA A 165 30.44 -3.46 17.69
CA ALA A 165 30.44 -4.41 16.58
C ALA A 165 29.46 -5.55 16.90
N THR A 166 28.51 -5.77 16.00
CA THR A 166 27.58 -6.90 16.07
C THR A 166 28.03 -7.98 15.07
N PRO A 167 28.50 -9.14 15.55
CA PRO A 167 28.99 -10.19 14.66
C PRO A 167 27.86 -10.66 13.76
N ILE A 168 28.17 -10.82 12.46
CA ILE A 168 27.25 -11.41 11.51
C ILE A 168 27.11 -12.89 11.89
N LYS A 169 25.99 -13.26 12.51
CA LYS A 169 25.56 -14.66 12.43
C LYS A 169 25.31 -14.92 10.96
N LYS A 170 26.20 -15.69 10.31
CA LYS A 170 26.03 -16.21 8.95
C LYS A 170 24.79 -17.10 8.91
N THR A 171 23.63 -16.46 8.95
CA THR A 171 22.39 -17.06 8.51
C THR A 171 22.48 -16.94 7.02
N THR A 172 22.80 -18.03 6.34
CA THR A 172 22.73 -18.12 4.88
C THR A 172 21.34 -17.65 4.47
N CYS A 173 21.23 -16.41 4.01
CA CYS A 173 20.04 -15.97 3.31
C CYS A 173 19.99 -16.79 2.03
N PRO A 174 18.94 -17.60 1.80
CA PRO A 174 18.77 -18.22 0.51
C PRO A 174 18.67 -17.08 -0.51
N THR A 175 19.59 -17.08 -1.46
CA THR A 175 19.55 -16.27 -2.68
C THR A 175 18.26 -16.59 -3.42
N SER A 176 17.18 -15.91 -3.03
CA SER A 176 15.92 -15.91 -3.73
C SER A 176 15.45 -14.46 -3.80
N THR A 177 15.59 -13.89 -4.97
CA THR A 177 15.32 -12.52 -5.40
C THR A 177 13.84 -12.12 -5.33
N LYS A 178 13.05 -12.64 -4.36
CA LYS A 178 11.60 -12.39 -4.30
C LYS A 178 11.11 -11.50 -3.17
N ASN A 179 11.89 -11.18 -2.14
CA ASN A 179 11.34 -10.51 -0.95
C ASN A 179 12.03 -9.20 -0.54
N CYS A 180 12.56 -8.41 -1.48
CA CYS A 180 13.07 -7.06 -1.16
C CYS A 180 11.98 -5.97 -1.10
N PHE A 181 10.69 -6.35 -1.17
CA PHE A 181 9.55 -5.44 -1.06
C PHE A 181 8.74 -5.59 0.24
N SER A 182 9.17 -6.46 1.16
CA SER A 182 8.44 -6.68 2.43
C SER A 182 8.83 -5.72 3.56
N SER A 183 9.67 -4.71 3.30
CA SER A 183 10.10 -3.71 4.31
C SER A 183 9.35 -2.37 4.23
N ILE A 184 8.36 -2.25 3.34
CA ILE A 184 7.23 -1.36 3.61
C ILE A 184 6.16 -2.27 4.21
N ALA A 185 6.27 -2.53 5.52
CA ALA A 185 5.08 -2.81 6.30
C ALA A 185 4.56 -1.43 6.70
N PRO A 186 3.55 -0.86 6.01
CA PRO A 186 2.76 0.17 6.66
C PRO A 186 2.30 -0.45 7.97
N SER A 187 2.40 0.31 9.07
CA SER A 187 1.75 -0.05 10.31
C SER A 187 0.39 -0.68 9.96
N CYS A 188 0.19 -1.97 10.29
CA CYS A 188 -0.86 -2.81 9.67
C CYS A 188 -2.25 -2.16 9.68
N ASN A 189 -2.48 -1.22 10.61
CA ASN A 189 -3.71 -0.46 10.74
C ASN A 189 -3.96 0.52 9.57
N GLY A 190 -2.93 1.13 8.98
CA GLY A 190 -3.07 2.13 7.91
C GLY A 190 -3.55 1.54 6.57
N ILE A 191 -2.99 0.40 6.14
CA ILE A 191 -3.46 -0.31 4.93
C ILE A 191 -4.93 -0.73 5.09
N LEU A 192 -5.30 -1.23 6.27
CA LEU A 192 -6.66 -1.69 6.53
C LEU A 192 -7.66 -0.53 6.43
N ILE A 193 -7.31 0.65 6.96
CA ILE A 193 -8.15 1.86 6.88
C ILE A 193 -8.27 2.34 5.42
N ILE A 194 -7.17 2.41 4.67
CA ILE A 194 -7.19 2.84 3.26
C ILE A 194 -8.02 1.86 2.41
N ASN A 195 -7.84 0.56 2.59
CA ASN A 195 -8.63 -0.46 1.90
C ASN A 195 -10.12 -0.38 2.28
N PHE A 196 -10.44 -0.09 3.54
CA PHE A 196 -11.82 0.12 3.99
C PHE A 196 -12.48 1.33 3.32
N ILE A 197 -11.76 2.46 3.21
CA ILE A 197 -12.24 3.67 2.55
C ILE A 197 -12.48 3.41 1.05
N ILE A 198 -11.54 2.74 0.37
CA ILE A 198 -11.68 2.36 -1.04
C ILE A 198 -12.93 1.49 -1.24
N LEU A 199 -13.13 0.49 -0.37
CA LEU A 199 -14.32 -0.36 -0.40
C LEU A 199 -15.62 0.45 -0.24
N MET A 200 -15.65 1.46 0.63
CA MET A 200 -16.82 2.33 0.81
C MET A 200 -17.14 3.15 -0.45
N ILE A 201 -16.13 3.71 -1.10
CA ILE A 201 -16.29 4.51 -2.33
C ILE A 201 -16.81 3.62 -3.46
N PHE A 202 -16.15 2.47 -3.69
CA PHE A 202 -16.55 1.53 -4.73
C PHE A 202 -17.93 0.93 -4.47
N ALA A 203 -18.27 0.60 -3.23
CA ALA A 203 -19.61 0.12 -2.87
C ALA A 203 -20.67 1.19 -3.11
N GLY A 204 -20.42 2.45 -2.73
CA GLY A 204 -21.33 3.56 -3.00
C GLY A 204 -21.59 3.75 -4.50
N LEU A 205 -20.52 3.71 -5.31
CA LEU A 205 -20.61 3.77 -6.76
C LEU A 205 -21.39 2.58 -7.33
N PHE A 206 -21.04 1.35 -6.93
CA PHE A 206 -21.66 0.14 -7.45
C PHE A 206 -23.15 0.03 -7.09
N ILE A 207 -23.52 0.41 -5.86
CA ILE A 207 -24.93 0.45 -5.42
C ILE A 207 -25.73 1.46 -6.24
N LYS A 208 -25.14 2.61 -6.60
CA LYS A 208 -25.81 3.62 -7.42
C LYS A 208 -25.95 3.20 -8.88
N PHE A 209 -24.91 2.62 -9.47
CA PHE A 209 -24.90 2.26 -10.90
C PHE A 209 -25.63 0.95 -11.21
N ALA A 210 -25.65 -0.03 -10.30
CA ALA A 210 -26.22 -1.36 -10.55
C ALA A 210 -27.08 -1.90 -9.39
N PRO A 211 -28.10 -1.16 -8.90
CA PRO A 211 -28.89 -1.54 -7.72
C PRO A 211 -29.64 -2.88 -7.89
N ASN A 212 -30.08 -3.19 -9.11
CA ASN A 212 -30.81 -4.43 -9.40
C ASN A 212 -29.90 -5.65 -9.45
N GLN A 213 -28.63 -5.50 -9.86
CA GLN A 213 -27.69 -6.63 -9.91
C GLN A 213 -27.35 -7.10 -8.49
N ILE A 214 -27.14 -6.17 -7.55
CA ILE A 214 -26.81 -6.48 -6.15
C ILE A 214 -27.89 -7.36 -5.49
N LYS A 215 -29.17 -7.02 -5.69
CA LYS A 215 -30.30 -7.80 -5.13
C LYS A 215 -30.41 -9.21 -5.72
N LEU A 216 -30.11 -9.37 -7.01
CA LEU A 216 -30.10 -10.69 -7.64
C LEU A 216 -28.93 -11.55 -7.11
N ILE A 217 -27.79 -10.91 -6.86
CA ILE A 217 -26.59 -11.57 -6.37
C ILE A 217 -26.76 -12.01 -4.91
N SER A 218 -27.31 -11.17 -4.03
CA SER A 218 -27.56 -11.56 -2.63
C SER A 218 -28.52 -12.74 -2.54
N LYS A 219 -29.55 -12.77 -3.40
CA LYS A 219 -30.47 -13.90 -3.49
C LYS A 219 -29.77 -15.19 -3.96
N SER A 220 -28.83 -15.11 -4.90
CA SER A 220 -28.05 -16.27 -5.36
C SER A 220 -27.17 -16.87 -4.25
N ILE A 221 -26.54 -16.01 -3.43
CA ILE A 221 -25.70 -16.44 -2.30
C ILE A 221 -26.55 -17.19 -1.26
N LEU A 222 -27.75 -16.71 -0.98
CA LEU A 222 -28.64 -17.29 0.04
C LEU A 222 -29.37 -18.55 -0.40
N THR A 223 -29.64 -18.71 -1.71
CA THR A 223 -30.47 -19.82 -2.23
C THR A 223 -29.67 -21.02 -2.69
N SER A 224 -28.44 -20.84 -3.18
CA SER A 224 -27.61 -21.94 -3.69
C SER A 224 -26.12 -21.73 -3.42
N PRO A 225 -25.69 -21.67 -2.15
CA PRO A 225 -24.31 -21.35 -1.79
C PRO A 225 -23.31 -22.35 -2.39
N LEU A 226 -23.63 -23.64 -2.41
CA LEU A 226 -22.72 -24.69 -2.89
C LEU A 226 -22.41 -24.57 -4.40
N LYS A 227 -23.42 -24.22 -5.22
CA LYS A 227 -23.24 -24.00 -6.67
C LYS A 227 -22.40 -22.75 -6.94
N SER A 228 -22.65 -21.68 -6.18
CA SER A 228 -21.83 -20.48 -6.25
C SER A 228 -20.39 -20.80 -5.82
N MET A 229 -20.18 -21.57 -4.75
CA MET A 229 -18.83 -21.96 -4.34
C MET A 229 -18.07 -22.70 -5.44
N GLY A 230 -18.71 -23.64 -6.15
CA GLY A 230 -18.07 -24.35 -7.26
C GLY A 230 -17.57 -23.42 -8.37
N TRP A 231 -18.43 -22.50 -8.85
CA TRP A 231 -18.04 -21.53 -9.87
C TRP A 231 -17.02 -20.51 -9.37
N GLY A 232 -17.10 -20.11 -8.11
CA GLY A 232 -16.13 -19.22 -7.48
C GLY A 232 -14.75 -19.86 -7.41
N LEU A 233 -14.66 -21.13 -6.99
CA LEU A 233 -13.41 -21.87 -6.91
C LEU A 233 -12.82 -22.11 -8.31
N ALA A 234 -13.66 -22.48 -9.27
CA ALA A 234 -13.24 -22.62 -10.67
C ALA A 234 -12.65 -21.31 -11.19
N THR A 235 -13.27 -20.16 -10.90
CA THR A 235 -12.78 -18.85 -11.32
C THR A 235 -11.46 -18.48 -10.66
N LEU A 236 -11.33 -18.76 -9.36
CA LEU A 236 -10.13 -18.48 -8.58
C LEU A 236 -8.91 -19.25 -9.09
N ILE A 237 -9.11 -20.45 -9.63
CA ILE A 237 -8.03 -21.33 -10.12
C ILE A 237 -7.81 -21.16 -11.62
N LEU A 238 -8.87 -21.25 -12.42
CA LEU A 238 -8.77 -21.24 -13.89
C LEU A 238 -8.32 -19.88 -14.42
N THR A 239 -8.78 -18.77 -13.84
CA THR A 239 -8.45 -17.43 -14.37
C THR A 239 -6.95 -17.13 -14.29
N PRO A 240 -6.26 -17.34 -13.15
CA PRO A 240 -4.80 -17.20 -13.09
C PRO A 240 -4.06 -18.12 -14.07
N VAL A 241 -4.52 -19.37 -14.23
CA VAL A 241 -3.91 -20.32 -15.18
C VAL A 241 -4.03 -19.79 -16.62
N ILE A 242 -5.20 -19.29 -17.01
CA ILE A 242 -5.41 -18.68 -18.33
C ILE A 242 -4.52 -17.44 -18.51
N ILE A 243 -4.40 -16.59 -17.48
CA ILE A 243 -3.51 -15.41 -17.52
C ILE A 243 -2.05 -15.83 -17.77
N VAL A 244 -1.55 -16.83 -17.03
CA VAL A 244 -0.17 -17.32 -17.18
C VAL A 244 0.08 -17.92 -18.56
N ILE A 245 -0.89 -18.64 -19.11
CA ILE A 245 -0.82 -19.21 -20.47
C ILE A 245 -0.82 -18.10 -21.55
N LEU A 246 -1.50 -16.98 -21.32
CA LEU A 246 -1.57 -15.87 -22.28
C LEU A 246 -0.28 -15.03 -22.33
N ILE A 247 0.40 -14.82 -21.20
CA ILE A 247 1.60 -13.97 -21.11
C ILE A 247 2.72 -14.32 -22.12
N PRO A 248 3.11 -15.59 -22.35
CA PRO A 248 4.17 -15.91 -23.31
C PRO A 248 3.78 -15.67 -24.77
N THR A 249 2.50 -15.49 -25.06
CA THR A 249 2.06 -15.18 -26.43
C THR A 249 2.17 -13.68 -26.67
N LEU A 250 2.87 -13.26 -27.73
CA LEU A 250 3.06 -11.84 -28.08
C LEU A 250 1.72 -11.11 -28.20
N ILE A 251 0.69 -11.81 -28.72
CA ILE A 251 -0.69 -11.32 -28.85
C ILE A 251 -1.42 -11.35 -27.51
N GLY A 252 -1.10 -12.27 -26.60
CA GLY A 252 -1.81 -12.45 -25.33
C GLY A 252 -1.42 -11.46 -24.23
N ILE A 253 -0.30 -10.75 -24.33
CA ILE A 253 0.07 -9.69 -23.36
C ILE A 253 -1.04 -8.65 -23.19
N PRO A 254 -1.55 -7.96 -24.25
CA PRO A 254 -2.64 -6.99 -24.08
C PRO A 254 -3.91 -7.63 -23.51
N PHE A 255 -4.29 -8.84 -23.95
CA PHE A 255 -5.45 -9.55 -23.40
C PHE A 255 -5.27 -9.95 -21.93
N SER A 256 -4.06 -10.34 -21.53
CA SER A 256 -3.75 -10.72 -20.16
C SER A 256 -3.86 -9.53 -19.21
N ILE A 257 -3.42 -8.33 -19.63
CA ILE A 257 -3.56 -7.10 -18.83
C ILE A 257 -5.04 -6.77 -18.61
N ILE A 258 -5.86 -6.85 -19.66
CA ILE A 258 -7.31 -6.65 -19.58
C ILE A 258 -7.95 -7.69 -18.65
N LEU A 259 -7.57 -8.97 -18.80
CA LEU A 259 -8.08 -10.05 -17.98
C LEU A 259 -7.68 -9.92 -16.50
N ILE A 260 -6.44 -9.51 -16.21
CA ILE A 260 -5.96 -9.20 -14.86
C ILE A 260 -6.80 -8.06 -14.25
N PHE A 261 -7.05 -6.99 -15.01
CA PHE A 261 -7.88 -5.87 -14.56
C PHE A 261 -9.30 -6.34 -14.17
N PHE A 262 -9.97 -7.12 -15.03
CA PHE A 262 -11.29 -7.66 -14.73
C PHE A 262 -11.27 -8.66 -13.57
N TYR A 263 -10.22 -9.47 -13.46
CA TYR A 263 -10.07 -10.44 -12.37
C TYR A 263 -9.94 -9.75 -11.01
N VAL A 264 -9.08 -8.72 -10.92
CA VAL A 264 -8.95 -7.88 -9.72
C VAL A 264 -10.29 -7.19 -9.41
N LEU A 265 -10.95 -6.61 -10.41
CA LEU A 265 -12.26 -5.97 -10.25
C LEU A 265 -13.31 -6.95 -9.69
N MET A 266 -13.36 -8.19 -10.19
CA MET A 266 -14.26 -9.24 -9.71
C MET A 266 -13.98 -9.63 -8.25
N ILE A 267 -12.70 -9.75 -7.87
CA ILE A 267 -12.31 -9.99 -6.48
C ILE A 267 -12.78 -8.84 -5.58
N TYR A 268 -12.63 -7.59 -6.01
CA TYR A 268 -13.13 -6.43 -5.25
C TYR A 268 -14.66 -6.44 -5.13
N LEU A 269 -15.38 -6.69 -6.21
CA LEU A 269 -16.85 -6.79 -6.22
C LEU A 269 -17.34 -7.91 -5.29
N SER A 270 -16.64 -9.04 -5.23
CA SER A 270 -16.99 -10.16 -4.34
C SER A 270 -17.08 -9.73 -2.86
N LYS A 271 -16.14 -8.88 -2.40
CA LYS A 271 -16.11 -8.37 -1.02
C LYS A 271 -17.32 -7.48 -0.71
N ILE A 272 -17.73 -6.66 -1.67
CA ILE A 272 -18.90 -5.77 -1.54
C ILE A 272 -20.17 -6.61 -1.31
N LEU A 273 -20.33 -7.67 -2.11
CA LEU A 273 -21.49 -8.56 -2.06
C LEU A 273 -21.58 -9.37 -0.76
N LEU A 274 -20.43 -9.81 -0.25
CA LEU A 274 -20.37 -10.47 1.06
C LEU A 274 -20.79 -9.53 2.17
N GLY A 275 -20.26 -8.31 2.21
CA GLY A 275 -20.65 -7.29 3.17
C GLY A 275 -22.16 -7.05 3.13
N PHE A 276 -22.74 -6.91 1.94
CA PHE A 276 -24.19 -6.75 1.79
C PHE A 276 -24.98 -7.97 2.29
N SER A 277 -24.55 -9.19 1.97
CA SER A 277 -25.22 -10.43 2.37
C SER A 277 -25.19 -10.64 3.89
N ILE A 278 -24.05 -10.35 4.53
CA ILE A 278 -23.91 -10.38 5.99
C ILE A 278 -24.84 -9.35 6.63
N GLY A 279 -24.92 -8.14 6.04
CA GLY A 279 -25.83 -7.09 6.48
C GLY A 279 -27.30 -7.49 6.41
N GLU A 280 -27.75 -8.08 5.28
CA GLU A 280 -29.12 -8.58 5.13
C GLU A 280 -29.44 -9.69 6.15
N TRP A 281 -28.52 -10.64 6.34
CA TRP A 281 -28.68 -11.71 7.32
C TRP A 281 -28.81 -11.18 8.75
N LEU A 282 -28.00 -10.18 9.12
CA LEU A 282 -28.00 -9.59 10.46
C LEU A 282 -29.31 -8.82 10.73
N ILE A 283 -29.76 -8.00 9.78
CA ILE A 283 -31.03 -7.27 9.88
C ILE A 283 -32.21 -8.25 9.96
N ALA A 284 -32.20 -9.33 9.17
CA ALA A 284 -33.23 -10.35 9.21
C ALA A 284 -33.31 -11.04 10.59
N LYS A 285 -32.17 -11.28 11.25
CA LYS A 285 -32.10 -11.90 12.58
C LYS A 285 -32.58 -10.95 13.69
N LEU A 286 -32.21 -9.68 13.61
CA LEU A 286 -32.66 -8.64 14.56
C LEU A 286 -34.18 -8.41 14.46
N ASN A 287 -34.72 -8.37 13.25
CA ASN A 287 -36.17 -8.20 13.03
C ASN A 287 -36.98 -9.44 13.47
N LYS A 288 -36.44 -10.66 13.35
CA LYS A 288 -37.11 -11.88 13.84
C LYS A 288 -37.24 -11.93 15.36
N LYS A 289 -36.29 -11.36 16.12
CA LYS A 289 -36.37 -11.30 17.60
C LYS A 289 -37.45 -10.34 18.10
N GLY A 290 -37.87 -9.37 17.29
CA GLY A 290 -38.94 -8.41 17.61
C GLY A 290 -40.32 -8.72 17.01
N SER A 291 -40.49 -9.83 16.27
CA SER A 291 -41.72 -10.07 15.50
C SER A 291 -42.16 -11.55 15.56
N LYS A 292 -42.75 -11.93 16.70
CA LYS A 292 -43.73 -13.05 16.77
C LYS A 292 -45.13 -12.61 16.28
N LYS A 293 -45.32 -11.33 15.94
CA LYS A 293 -46.55 -10.79 15.37
C LYS A 293 -46.24 -10.13 14.03
N SER A 294 -46.97 -10.56 12.99
CA SER A 294 -47.17 -9.92 11.69
C SER A 294 -46.61 -10.66 10.47
N LYS A 295 -47.38 -11.68 10.04
CA LYS A 295 -47.59 -11.95 8.61
C LYS A 295 -48.28 -10.70 8.03
N LYS A 296 -47.74 -10.12 6.95
CA LYS A 296 -48.19 -8.87 6.25
C LYS A 296 -47.81 -7.56 6.94
N THR A 297 -46.55 -7.15 6.87
CA THR A 297 -46.21 -5.71 6.84
C THR A 297 -44.96 -5.51 6.00
N LYS A 298 -45.00 -4.59 5.03
CA LYS A 298 -43.84 -4.15 4.26
C LYS A 298 -42.77 -3.69 5.26
N GLY A 299 -41.78 -4.54 5.51
CA GLY A 299 -40.74 -4.31 6.51
C GLY A 299 -40.01 -2.99 6.25
N LYS A 300 -39.64 -2.30 7.32
CA LYS A 300 -38.82 -1.08 7.31
C LYS A 300 -37.65 -1.27 6.32
N GLN A 301 -37.73 -0.63 5.15
CA GLN A 301 -36.71 -0.79 4.11
C GLN A 301 -35.52 0.07 4.49
N TYR A 302 -34.50 -0.54 5.10
CA TYR A 302 -33.23 0.14 5.35
C TYR A 302 -32.56 0.50 4.03
N HIS A 303 -31.93 1.67 3.98
CA HIS A 303 -31.21 2.10 2.79
C HIS A 303 -30.09 1.09 2.45
N PRO A 304 -29.91 0.66 1.18
CA PRO A 304 -28.95 -0.40 0.82
C PRO A 304 -27.52 -0.14 1.28
N PHE A 305 -27.11 1.13 1.30
CA PHE A 305 -25.80 1.54 1.81
C PHE A 305 -25.62 1.25 3.31
N PHE A 306 -26.65 1.46 4.13
CA PHE A 306 -26.59 1.15 5.56
C PHE A 306 -26.49 -0.35 5.81
N VAL A 307 -27.24 -1.15 5.03
CA VAL A 307 -27.16 -2.62 5.07
C VAL A 307 -25.74 -3.09 4.75
N PHE A 308 -25.14 -2.55 3.69
CA PHE A 308 -23.75 -2.82 3.33
C PHE A 308 -22.77 -2.41 4.43
N LEU A 309 -22.88 -1.18 4.94
CA LEU A 309 -21.99 -0.62 5.97
C LEU A 309 -21.99 -1.49 7.23
N LEU A 310 -23.19 -1.88 7.69
CA LEU A 310 -23.35 -2.74 8.85
C LEU A 310 -22.67 -4.10 8.64
N GLY A 311 -22.88 -4.72 7.48
CA GLY A 311 -22.30 -6.03 7.20
C GLY A 311 -20.79 -6.00 6.94
N ILE A 312 -20.25 -4.96 6.30
CA ILE A 312 -18.81 -4.85 6.05
C ILE A 312 -18.02 -4.58 7.34
N VAL A 313 -18.59 -3.83 8.30
CA VAL A 313 -17.99 -3.63 9.63
C VAL A 313 -17.91 -4.95 10.38
N VAL A 314 -19.01 -5.72 10.42
CA VAL A 314 -19.04 -7.04 11.05
C VAL A 314 -18.04 -7.99 10.39
N TYR A 315 -17.97 -7.99 9.05
CA TYR A 315 -16.99 -8.78 8.30
C TYR A 315 -15.55 -8.44 8.69
N HIS A 316 -15.19 -7.16 8.80
CA HIS A 316 -13.84 -6.76 9.20
C HIS A 316 -13.53 -7.18 10.64
N ILE A 317 -14.49 -7.05 11.57
CA ILE A 317 -14.32 -7.53 12.95
C ILE A 317 -14.06 -9.05 12.98
N LEU A 318 -14.79 -9.83 12.18
CA LEU A 318 -14.62 -11.28 12.12
C LEU A 318 -13.25 -11.70 11.56
N ILE A 319 -12.68 -10.92 10.65
CA ILE A 319 -11.38 -11.22 10.02
C ILE A 319 -10.19 -10.93 10.93
N VAL A 320 -10.35 -10.07 11.94
CA VAL A 320 -9.30 -9.80 12.93
C VAL A 320 -8.94 -11.06 13.74
N LEU A 321 -9.79 -12.10 13.73
CA LEU A 321 -9.50 -13.37 14.38
C LEU A 321 -8.37 -14.14 13.64
N PRO A 322 -7.23 -14.44 14.29
CA PRO A 322 -6.01 -14.90 13.62
C PRO A 322 -6.14 -16.17 12.75
N ILE A 323 -6.99 -17.11 13.16
CA ILE A 323 -7.15 -18.42 12.48
C ILE A 323 -8.47 -18.46 11.69
N LEU A 324 -9.57 -18.00 12.31
CA LEU A 324 -10.90 -18.00 11.70
C LEU A 324 -11.03 -16.97 10.57
N GLY A 325 -10.31 -15.84 10.66
CA GLY A 325 -10.40 -14.76 9.69
C GLY A 325 -9.94 -15.16 8.29
N GLY A 326 -8.86 -15.93 8.17
CA GLY A 326 -8.36 -16.42 6.88
C GLY A 326 -9.35 -17.34 6.17
N ILE A 327 -9.92 -18.29 6.91
CA ILE A 327 -10.90 -19.25 6.37
C ILE A 327 -12.18 -18.52 5.94
N LEU A 328 -12.71 -17.62 6.80
CA LEU A 328 -13.90 -16.83 6.49
C LEU A 328 -13.68 -15.93 5.28
N HIS A 329 -12.50 -15.31 5.16
CA HIS A 329 -12.16 -14.49 4.02
C HIS A 329 -12.14 -15.33 2.73
N PHE A 330 -11.48 -16.49 2.74
CA PHE A 330 -11.37 -17.38 1.60
C PHE A 330 -12.74 -17.91 1.15
N LEU A 331 -13.54 -18.44 2.07
CA LEU A 331 -14.90 -18.93 1.79
C LEU A 331 -15.81 -17.82 1.26
N GLY A 332 -15.71 -16.64 1.86
CA GLY A 332 -16.43 -15.47 1.39
C GLY A 332 -16.06 -15.12 -0.04
N LEU A 333 -14.76 -15.03 -0.35
CA LEU A 333 -14.27 -14.67 -1.68
C LEU A 333 -14.79 -15.63 -2.75
N ILE A 334 -14.73 -16.94 -2.48
CA ILE A 334 -15.28 -17.98 -3.36
C ILE A 334 -16.79 -17.78 -3.55
N LEU A 335 -17.55 -17.60 -2.47
CA LEU A 335 -19.00 -17.37 -2.55
C LEU A 335 -19.35 -16.13 -3.38
N GLY A 336 -18.65 -15.02 -3.15
CA GLY A 336 -18.89 -13.77 -3.85
C GLY A 336 -18.55 -13.83 -5.34
N LEU A 337 -17.40 -14.41 -5.71
CA LEU A 337 -17.00 -14.63 -7.11
C LEU A 337 -18.00 -15.55 -7.82
N GLY A 338 -18.38 -16.64 -7.17
CA GLY A 338 -19.35 -17.58 -7.68
C GLY A 338 -20.71 -16.96 -7.98
N ALA A 339 -21.20 -16.13 -7.05
CA ALA A 339 -22.49 -15.47 -7.20
C ALA A 339 -22.51 -14.44 -8.35
N LEU A 340 -21.40 -13.77 -8.61
CA LEU A 340 -21.27 -12.87 -9.77
C LEU A 340 -21.44 -13.61 -11.10
N ILE A 341 -20.97 -14.85 -11.18
CA ILE A 341 -21.05 -15.68 -12.39
C ILE A 341 -22.43 -16.32 -12.52
N THR A 342 -22.94 -16.94 -11.45
CA THR A 342 -24.25 -17.62 -11.49
C THR A 342 -25.39 -16.65 -11.83
N THR A 343 -25.32 -15.40 -11.37
CA THR A 343 -26.33 -14.39 -11.70
C THR A 343 -26.37 -13.97 -13.17
N ARG A 344 -25.24 -14.03 -13.87
CA ARG A 344 -25.22 -13.81 -15.33
C ARG A 344 -26.06 -14.86 -16.03
N PHE A 345 -25.85 -16.14 -15.74
CA PHE A 345 -26.64 -17.23 -16.33
C PHE A 345 -28.15 -17.08 -16.06
N VAL A 346 -28.52 -16.66 -14.85
CA VAL A 346 -29.93 -16.40 -14.50
C VAL A 346 -30.50 -15.22 -15.28
N THR A 347 -29.72 -14.15 -15.46
CA THR A 347 -30.13 -12.95 -16.20
C THR A 347 -30.29 -13.26 -17.70
N TYR A 348 -29.37 -14.03 -18.29
CA TYR A 348 -29.48 -14.52 -19.66
C TYR A 348 -30.73 -15.39 -19.86
N ALA A 349 -31.00 -16.33 -18.94
CA ALA A 349 -32.19 -17.17 -19.02
C ALA A 349 -33.49 -16.35 -18.91
N GLN A 350 -33.51 -15.30 -18.08
CA GLN A 350 -34.65 -14.38 -17.97
C GLN A 350 -34.83 -13.51 -19.21
N ALA A 351 -33.75 -13.01 -19.79
CA ALA A 351 -33.80 -12.20 -21.02
C ALA A 351 -34.31 -13.03 -22.21
N ARG A 352 -33.85 -14.27 -22.36
CA ARG A 352 -34.34 -15.21 -23.39
C ARG A 352 -35.83 -15.54 -23.21
N LYS A 353 -36.27 -15.78 -21.97
CA LYS A 353 -37.70 -15.99 -21.66
C LYS A 353 -38.58 -14.77 -21.96
N LYS A 354 -38.01 -13.57 -21.91
CA LYS A 354 -38.69 -12.31 -22.24
C LYS A 354 -38.57 -11.92 -23.73
N GLY A 355 -37.92 -12.74 -24.55
CA GLY A 355 -37.71 -12.46 -25.98
C GLY A 355 -36.82 -11.25 -26.26
N ILE A 356 -35.96 -10.86 -25.32
CA ILE A 356 -35.01 -9.73 -25.49
C ILE A 356 -33.73 -10.19 -26.20
N LEU A 357 -33.42 -11.49 -26.13
CA LEU A 357 -32.26 -12.17 -26.71
C LEU A 357 -32.68 -13.39 -27.52
#